data_AF-A0AA37CGH2-F1
#
_entry.id   AF-A0AA37CGH2-F1
#
_cell.length_a   1.000
_cell.length_b   1.000
_cell.length_c   1.000
_cell.angle_alpha   90.00
_cell.angle_beta   90.00
_cell.angle_gamma   90.00
#
_symmetry.space_group_name_H-M   'P 1'
#
loop_
_entity.id
_entity.type
_entity.pdbx_description
1 polymer ?
#
loop_
_entity_poly.entity_id
_entity_poly.type
_entity_poly.pdbx_seq_one_letter_code
_entity_poly.pdbx_strand_id
1 'polypeptide(L)'
;MKGKLIGAYLAISFIFGTWSYFFGPYQYHSYAYNLGIGIAWPVTVFKSDPDLDGSSDEAFGKSLQDMVNAYAMQSLQIDYALGVISLQIHAESDESVDGDQIRGMFNGDTRLLNGMFSNMWKINRLKEELKDRLDGMEFSDLMEEAEDAKEELLELAEERPAIKKSEPTPEPAPQVEQAVTETVTEAQQNVPAAEAQTGEECYEEKLLAFKNEMGEEAPVIYDMINEWRGECGLPIE
;
A
#
# COMPACT_ATOMS: atom_id res chain seq x y z
N MET A 1 23.48 47.96 -15.02
CA MET A 1 22.40 47.16 -14.38
C MET A 1 22.81 45.70 -14.18
N LYS A 2 23.37 45.02 -15.18
CA LYS A 2 23.81 43.61 -15.10
C LYS A 2 24.70 43.28 -13.88
N GLY A 3 25.68 44.13 -13.57
CA GLY A 3 26.56 43.92 -12.39
C GLY A 3 25.84 43.95 -11.04
N LYS A 4 24.77 44.76 -10.91
CA LYS A 4 23.96 44.80 -9.67
C LYS A 4 23.15 43.52 -9.51
N LEU A 5 22.61 42.99 -10.62
CA LEU A 5 21.89 41.71 -10.65
C LEU A 5 22.80 40.53 -10.27
N ILE A 6 24.00 40.46 -10.87
CA ILE A 6 24.98 39.42 -10.55
C ILE A 6 25.42 39.52 -9.07
N GLY A 7 25.68 40.74 -8.58
CA GLY A 7 26.03 40.95 -7.18
C GLY A 7 24.92 40.51 -6.22
N ALA A 8 23.67 40.83 -6.52
CA ALA A 8 22.52 40.40 -5.73
C ALA A 8 22.38 38.86 -5.74
N TYR A 9 22.53 38.21 -6.89
CA TYR A 9 22.47 36.77 -7.01
C TYR A 9 23.54 36.06 -6.16
N LEU A 10 24.78 36.52 -6.22
CA LEU A 10 25.88 35.96 -5.44
C LEU A 10 25.69 36.18 -3.94
N ALA A 11 25.12 37.33 -3.54
CA ALA A 11 24.79 37.59 -2.14
C ALA A 11 23.73 36.61 -1.61
N ILE A 12 22.66 36.36 -2.37
CA ILE A 12 21.63 35.37 -2.03
C ILE A 12 22.25 33.97 -1.98
N SER A 13 23.05 33.61 -2.98
CA SER A 13 23.73 32.31 -3.05
C SER A 13 24.61 32.05 -1.83
N PHE A 14 25.33 33.07 -1.35
CA PHE A 14 26.17 32.99 -0.16
C PHE A 14 25.35 32.80 1.12
N ILE A 15 24.23 33.53 1.26
CA ILE A 15 23.30 33.38 2.39
C ILE A 15 22.73 31.96 2.40
N PHE A 16 22.25 31.47 1.25
CA PHE A 16 21.64 30.15 1.12
C PHE A 16 22.64 29.02 1.39
N GLY A 17 23.85 29.11 0.82
CA GLY A 17 24.90 28.12 1.05
C GLY A 17 25.38 28.11 2.51
N THR A 18 25.48 29.27 3.15
CA THR A 18 25.84 29.36 4.57
C THR A 18 24.73 28.79 5.46
N TRP A 19 23.46 29.11 5.16
CA TRP A 19 22.32 28.56 5.89
C TRP A 19 22.24 27.03 5.74
N SER A 20 22.38 26.51 4.51
CA SER A 20 22.39 25.06 4.23
C SER A 20 23.51 24.33 4.97
N TYR A 21 24.67 24.95 5.15
CA TYR A 21 25.78 24.36 5.89
C TYR A 21 25.47 24.17 7.38
N PHE A 22 24.75 25.11 8.00
CA PHE A 22 24.45 25.06 9.44
C PHE A 22 23.14 24.34 9.77
N PHE A 23 22.14 24.44 8.90
CA PHE A 23 20.76 23.99 9.19
C PHE A 23 20.17 23.10 8.09
N GLY A 24 20.86 22.93 6.96
CA GLY A 24 20.35 22.19 5.82
C GLY A 24 20.59 20.68 5.91
N PRO A 25 19.94 19.92 5.01
CA PRO A 25 20.09 18.47 4.94
C PRO A 25 21.53 18.04 4.57
N TYR A 26 22.36 18.95 4.06
CA TYR A 26 23.74 18.70 3.63
C TYR A 26 24.81 19.17 4.64
N GLN A 27 24.45 19.32 5.93
CA GLN A 27 25.37 19.74 6.99
C GLN A 27 26.62 18.84 7.15
N TYR A 28 26.55 17.58 6.73
CA TYR A 28 27.66 16.63 6.80
C TYR A 28 28.69 16.79 5.66
N HIS A 29 28.38 17.61 4.65
CA HIS A 29 29.29 17.92 3.55
C HIS A 29 30.13 19.17 3.82
N SER A 30 31.24 19.30 3.08
CA SER A 30 32.13 20.47 3.19
C SER A 30 31.40 21.81 2.93
N TYR A 31 31.94 22.89 3.49
CA TYR A 31 31.41 24.25 3.24
C TYR A 31 31.42 24.60 1.74
N ALA A 32 32.45 24.19 1.00
CA ALA A 32 32.54 24.42 -0.44
C ALA A 32 31.40 23.74 -1.22
N TYR A 33 31.01 22.52 -0.82
CA TYR A 33 29.88 21.81 -1.41
C TYR A 33 28.56 22.57 -1.17
N ASN A 34 28.31 22.98 0.08
CA ASN A 34 27.12 23.76 0.44
C ASN A 34 27.08 25.12 -0.28
N LEU A 35 28.22 25.76 -0.51
CA LEU A 35 28.31 27.00 -1.28
C LEU A 35 28.01 26.78 -2.77
N GLY A 36 28.41 25.63 -3.33
CA GLY A 36 28.00 25.19 -4.66
C GLY A 36 26.48 24.99 -4.78
N ILE A 37 25.85 24.35 -3.79
CA ILE A 37 24.39 24.26 -3.69
C ILE A 37 23.76 25.65 -3.60
N GLY A 38 24.34 26.56 -2.81
CA GLY A 38 23.91 27.95 -2.72
C GLY A 38 23.96 28.69 -4.05
N ILE A 39 24.95 28.44 -4.90
CA ILE A 39 24.99 29.02 -6.27
C ILE A 39 23.85 28.47 -7.13
N ALA A 40 23.43 27.22 -6.91
CA ALA A 40 22.30 26.60 -7.57
C ALA A 40 20.97 26.81 -6.82
N TRP A 41 20.88 27.79 -5.91
CA TRP A 41 19.71 27.96 -5.04
C TRP A 41 18.36 28.05 -5.77
N PRO A 42 18.21 28.67 -6.97
CA PRO A 42 16.91 28.72 -7.62
C PRO A 42 16.43 27.32 -7.99
N VAL A 43 17.34 26.42 -8.39
CA VAL A 43 16.99 25.03 -8.70
C VAL A 43 16.59 24.27 -7.45
N THR A 44 17.17 24.60 -6.29
CA THR A 44 16.81 23.94 -5.03
C THR A 44 15.55 24.50 -4.38
N VAL A 45 15.24 25.78 -4.62
CA VAL A 45 14.06 26.47 -4.08
C VAL A 45 12.85 26.29 -4.99
N PHE A 46 13.07 26.30 -6.29
CA PHE A 46 12.06 26.08 -7.33
C PHE A 46 12.28 24.72 -7.98
N LYS A 47 12.47 23.66 -7.17
CA LYS A 47 12.23 22.32 -7.71
C LYS A 47 10.76 22.28 -8.08
N SER A 48 10.45 22.01 -9.35
CA SER A 48 9.11 21.58 -9.70
C SER A 48 8.83 20.34 -8.86
N ASP A 49 7.73 20.37 -8.11
CA ASP A 49 7.29 19.18 -7.42
C ASP A 49 7.07 18.09 -8.46
N PRO A 50 7.45 16.83 -8.18
CA PRO A 50 7.27 15.75 -9.12
C PRO A 50 5.76 15.57 -9.37
N ASP A 51 5.39 15.62 -10.64
CA ASP A 51 4.06 15.36 -11.16
C ASP A 51 3.96 13.91 -11.65
N LEU A 52 2.78 13.32 -11.56
CA LEU A 52 2.52 11.98 -12.10
C LEU A 52 2.38 12.06 -13.63
N ASP A 53 3.04 11.16 -14.36
CA ASP A 53 3.01 11.09 -15.83
C ASP A 53 2.19 9.87 -16.29
N GLY A 54 0.93 10.10 -16.65
CA GLY A 54 0.00 9.07 -17.11
C GLY A 54 0.23 8.59 -18.54
N SER A 55 1.18 9.16 -19.30
CA SER A 55 1.36 8.90 -20.73
C SER A 55 1.71 7.44 -21.07
N SER A 56 2.30 6.71 -20.12
CA SER A 56 2.59 5.29 -20.24
C SER A 56 2.77 4.63 -18.88
N ASP A 57 2.69 3.30 -18.83
CA ASP A 57 2.92 2.53 -17.60
C ASP A 57 4.31 2.76 -16.99
N GLU A 58 5.34 2.86 -17.84
CA GLU A 58 6.71 3.08 -17.41
C GLU A 58 6.92 4.51 -16.91
N ALA A 59 6.32 5.49 -17.59
CA ALA A 59 6.36 6.89 -17.17
C ALA A 59 5.66 7.07 -15.82
N PHE A 60 4.46 6.52 -15.68
CA PHE A 60 3.67 6.61 -14.44
C PHE A 60 4.37 5.96 -13.26
N GLY A 61 4.91 4.75 -13.45
CA GLY A 61 5.66 4.06 -12.40
C GLY A 61 6.91 4.83 -11.98
N LYS A 62 7.60 5.45 -12.94
CA LYS A 62 8.79 6.26 -12.66
C LYS A 62 8.44 7.57 -11.96
N SER A 63 7.44 8.31 -12.44
CA SER A 63 7.02 9.58 -11.83
C SER A 63 6.49 9.37 -10.42
N LEU A 64 5.75 8.29 -10.18
CA LEU A 64 5.31 7.91 -8.86
C LEU A 64 6.50 7.61 -7.92
N GLN A 65 7.50 6.86 -8.40
CA GLN A 65 8.71 6.60 -7.63
C GLN A 65 9.47 7.91 -7.33
N ASP A 66 9.54 8.83 -8.29
CA ASP A 66 10.17 10.14 -8.11
C ASP A 66 9.41 10.97 -7.05
N MET A 67 8.08 10.93 -7.04
CA MET A 67 7.22 11.54 -6.01
C MET A 67 7.46 10.92 -4.63
N VAL A 68 7.42 9.59 -4.52
CA VAL A 68 7.69 8.87 -3.26
C VAL A 68 9.09 9.20 -2.73
N ASN A 69 10.09 9.32 -3.61
CA ASN A 69 11.44 9.70 -3.22
C ASN A 69 11.54 11.16 -2.75
N ALA A 70 10.83 12.08 -3.40
CA ALA A 70 10.77 13.48 -3.01
C ALA A 70 10.08 13.68 -1.65
N TYR A 71 9.08 12.85 -1.35
CA TYR A 71 8.27 12.89 -0.14
C TYR A 71 8.38 11.60 0.68
N ALA A 72 9.60 11.10 0.90
CA ALA A 72 9.82 9.79 1.53
C ALA A 72 9.13 9.62 2.90
N MET A 73 9.06 10.70 3.70
CA MET A 73 8.39 10.72 5.00
C MET A 73 6.86 10.60 4.89
N GLN A 74 6.29 10.85 3.72
CA GLN A 74 4.86 10.83 3.40
C GLN A 74 4.50 9.72 2.39
N SER A 75 5.42 8.77 2.14
CA SER A 75 5.17 7.62 1.25
C SER A 75 3.86 6.89 1.56
N LEU A 76 3.56 6.65 2.84
CA LEU A 76 2.29 6.07 3.27
C LEU A 76 1.05 6.90 2.89
N GLN A 77 1.17 8.22 2.83
CA GLN A 77 0.08 9.10 2.41
C GLN A 77 -0.13 9.01 0.90
N ILE A 78 0.94 8.90 0.12
CA ILE A 78 0.87 8.68 -1.33
C ILE A 78 0.18 7.35 -1.63
N ASP A 79 0.60 6.27 -0.96
CA ASP A 79 -0.01 4.95 -1.12
C ASP A 79 -1.49 4.96 -0.73
N TYR A 80 -1.83 5.66 0.36
CA TYR A 80 -3.22 5.86 0.77
C TYR A 80 -4.02 6.63 -0.29
N ALA A 81 -3.49 7.74 -0.80
CA ALA A 81 -4.16 8.59 -1.76
C ALA A 81 -4.46 7.84 -3.07
N LEU A 82 -3.43 7.23 -3.68
CA LEU A 82 -3.60 6.33 -4.82
C LEU A 82 -4.63 5.25 -4.53
N GLY A 83 -4.63 4.78 -3.29
CA GLY A 83 -5.49 3.72 -2.86
C GLY A 83 -6.97 4.07 -2.88
N VAL A 84 -7.31 5.21 -2.28
CA VAL A 84 -8.66 5.73 -2.20
C VAL A 84 -9.19 6.09 -3.59
N ILE A 85 -8.38 6.76 -4.42
CA ILE A 85 -8.78 7.15 -5.78
C ILE A 85 -9.06 5.91 -6.64
N SER A 86 -8.19 4.91 -6.55
CA SER A 86 -8.40 3.64 -7.28
C SER A 86 -9.68 2.93 -6.84
N LEU A 87 -9.98 2.96 -5.54
CA LEU A 87 -11.19 2.36 -4.98
C LEU A 87 -12.45 3.08 -5.44
N GLN A 88 -12.43 4.42 -5.48
CA GLN A 88 -13.52 5.23 -6.00
C GLN A 88 -13.81 4.86 -7.46
N ILE A 89 -12.79 4.87 -8.32
CA ILE A 89 -12.91 4.45 -9.72
C ILE A 89 -13.52 3.03 -9.80
N HIS A 90 -13.07 2.10 -8.95
CA HIS A 90 -13.63 0.76 -8.93
C HIS A 90 -15.13 0.77 -8.56
N ALA A 91 -15.50 1.42 -7.46
CA ALA A 91 -16.86 1.45 -6.91
C ALA A 91 -17.86 2.18 -7.81
N GLU A 92 -17.45 3.25 -8.48
CA GLU A 92 -18.27 3.92 -9.51
C GLU A 92 -18.58 2.98 -10.68
N SER A 93 -17.64 2.10 -10.98
CA SER A 93 -17.67 1.28 -12.18
C SER A 93 -18.30 -0.10 -12.00
N ASP A 94 -18.41 -0.58 -10.75
CA ASP A 94 -19.00 -1.86 -10.35
C ASP A 94 -20.05 -1.65 -9.24
N GLU A 95 -21.33 -1.86 -9.59
CA GLU A 95 -22.45 -1.76 -8.65
C GLU A 95 -22.45 -2.86 -7.57
N SER A 96 -21.66 -3.92 -7.73
CA SER A 96 -21.59 -5.02 -6.76
C SER A 96 -20.79 -4.69 -5.51
N VAL A 97 -20.02 -3.60 -5.52
CA VAL A 97 -19.30 -3.09 -4.34
C VAL A 97 -20.33 -2.58 -3.33
N ASP A 98 -20.42 -3.26 -2.19
CA ASP A 98 -21.37 -2.92 -1.13
C ASP A 98 -20.80 -1.85 -0.16
N GLY A 99 -21.68 -1.09 0.47
CA GLY A 99 -21.26 -0.02 1.37
C GLY A 99 -20.53 -0.50 2.64
N ASP A 100 -20.70 -1.75 3.07
CA ASP A 100 -19.95 -2.30 4.21
C ASP A 100 -18.51 -2.63 3.82
N GLN A 101 -18.28 -3.08 2.58
CA GLN A 101 -16.93 -3.22 2.01
C GLN A 101 -16.21 -1.87 1.99
N ILE A 102 -16.87 -0.82 1.49
CA ILE A 102 -16.30 0.54 1.43
C ILE A 102 -15.97 1.05 2.84
N ARG A 103 -16.90 0.93 3.81
CA ARG A 103 -16.66 1.34 5.21
C ARG A 103 -15.55 0.52 5.87
N GLY A 104 -15.47 -0.77 5.57
CA GLY A 104 -14.45 -1.68 6.10
C GLY A 104 -13.02 -1.21 5.80
N MET A 105 -12.82 -0.57 4.65
CA MET A 105 -11.50 -0.08 4.23
C MET A 105 -11.01 1.12 5.05
N PHE A 106 -11.91 1.94 5.58
CA PHE A 106 -11.55 3.09 6.41
C PHE A 106 -11.45 2.75 7.91
N ASN A 107 -11.98 1.60 8.32
CA ASN A 107 -11.98 1.16 9.72
C ASN A 107 -10.70 0.39 10.14
N GLY A 108 -9.68 0.33 9.27
CA GLY A 108 -8.37 -0.23 9.59
C GLY A 108 -8.20 -1.72 9.32
N ASP A 109 -9.09 -2.35 8.55
CA ASP A 109 -8.89 -3.74 8.10
C ASP A 109 -7.92 -3.81 6.91
N THR A 110 -6.62 -3.90 7.23
CA THR A 110 -5.53 -3.92 6.26
C THR A 110 -5.51 -5.15 5.35
N ARG A 111 -6.15 -6.26 5.75
CA ARG A 111 -6.21 -7.49 4.94
C ARG A 111 -7.03 -7.31 3.68
N LEU A 112 -8.12 -6.54 3.79
CA LEU A 112 -9.04 -6.28 2.70
C LEU A 112 -8.39 -5.36 1.65
N LEU A 113 -7.62 -4.36 2.11
CA LEU A 113 -6.85 -3.45 1.26
C LEU A 113 -5.80 -4.21 0.43
N ASN A 114 -4.96 -5.06 1.04
CA ASN A 114 -3.89 -5.76 0.30
C ASN A 114 -4.41 -6.69 -0.81
N GLY A 115 -5.46 -7.46 -0.53
CA GLY A 115 -6.06 -8.36 -1.51
C GLY A 115 -6.76 -7.60 -2.64
N MET A 116 -7.43 -6.50 -2.32
CA MET A 116 -8.13 -5.67 -3.29
C MET A 116 -7.14 -4.95 -4.20
N PHE A 117 -6.11 -4.30 -3.66
CA PHE A 117 -5.10 -3.60 -4.47
C PHE A 117 -4.43 -4.51 -5.49
N SER A 118 -3.97 -5.70 -5.08
CA SER A 118 -3.34 -6.65 -5.99
C SER A 118 -4.26 -7.03 -7.15
N ASN A 119 -5.55 -7.17 -6.90
CA ASN A 119 -6.53 -7.51 -7.93
C ASN A 119 -6.92 -6.30 -8.78
N MET A 120 -6.98 -5.11 -8.18
CA MET A 120 -7.32 -3.86 -8.86
C MET A 120 -6.26 -3.52 -9.91
N TRP A 121 -4.97 -3.70 -9.59
CA TRP A 121 -3.85 -3.51 -10.51
C TRP A 121 -3.83 -4.52 -11.67
N LYS A 122 -4.56 -5.63 -11.59
CA LYS A 122 -4.72 -6.59 -12.70
C LYS A 122 -5.82 -6.17 -13.68
N ILE A 123 -6.70 -5.24 -13.29
CA ILE A 123 -7.78 -4.75 -14.13
C ILE A 123 -7.23 -3.63 -15.00
N ASN A 124 -6.86 -3.97 -16.25
CA ASN A 124 -6.27 -3.00 -17.20
C ASN A 124 -7.10 -1.71 -17.34
N ARG A 125 -8.44 -1.81 -17.33
CA ARG A 125 -9.30 -0.61 -17.42
C ARG A 125 -9.04 0.36 -16.27
N LEU A 126 -9.05 -0.15 -15.04
CA LEU A 126 -8.88 0.69 -13.86
C LEU A 126 -7.50 1.31 -13.82
N LYS A 127 -6.48 0.58 -14.27
CA LYS A 127 -5.14 1.11 -14.43
C LYS A 127 -5.09 2.28 -15.42
N GLU A 128 -5.70 2.17 -16.60
CA GLU A 128 -5.74 3.27 -17.57
C GLU A 128 -6.50 4.48 -17.02
N GLU A 129 -7.67 4.26 -16.41
CA GLU A 129 -8.49 5.33 -15.85
C GLU A 129 -7.82 6.03 -14.67
N LEU A 130 -7.12 5.29 -13.81
CA LEU A 130 -6.32 5.85 -12.73
C LEU A 130 -5.17 6.70 -13.27
N LYS A 131 -4.41 6.21 -14.25
CA LYS A 131 -3.32 6.98 -14.87
C LYS A 131 -3.84 8.27 -15.51
N ASP A 132 -4.91 8.18 -16.29
CA ASP A 132 -5.50 9.33 -16.97
C ASP A 132 -6.02 10.37 -15.96
N ARG A 133 -6.61 9.93 -14.84
CA ARG A 133 -7.10 10.82 -13.78
C ARG A 133 -5.96 11.51 -13.02
N LEU A 134 -4.85 10.81 -12.84
CA LEU A 134 -3.69 11.29 -12.08
C LEU A 134 -2.65 12.02 -12.94
N ASP A 135 -2.79 12.03 -14.27
CA ASP A 135 -1.82 12.67 -15.17
C ASP A 135 -1.67 14.17 -14.89
N GLY A 136 -0.43 14.61 -14.68
CA GLY A 136 -0.07 15.99 -14.33
C GLY A 136 -0.34 16.40 -12.89
N MET A 137 -0.72 15.46 -12.01
CA MET A 137 -1.08 15.76 -10.62
C MET A 137 0.16 15.83 -9.72
N GLU A 138 0.31 16.94 -9.00
CA GLU A 138 1.36 17.11 -7.99
C GLU A 138 0.96 16.45 -6.66
N PHE A 139 1.88 16.35 -5.69
CA PHE A 139 1.58 15.73 -4.39
C PHE A 139 0.42 16.41 -3.64
N SER A 140 0.31 17.75 -3.68
CA SER A 140 -0.81 18.45 -3.05
C SER A 140 -2.14 18.09 -3.68
N ASP A 141 -2.17 18.06 -5.00
CA ASP A 141 -3.37 17.80 -5.79
C ASP A 141 -3.80 16.34 -5.62
N LEU A 142 -2.84 15.42 -5.54
CA LEU A 142 -3.09 14.01 -5.24
C LEU A 142 -3.77 13.81 -3.87
N MET A 143 -3.34 14.59 -2.87
CA MET A 143 -3.95 14.52 -1.54
C MET A 143 -5.35 15.12 -1.50
N GLU A 144 -5.57 16.24 -2.22
CA GLU A 144 -6.89 16.86 -2.37
C GLU A 144 -7.85 15.91 -3.09
N GLU A 145 -7.43 15.36 -4.23
CA GLU A 145 -8.20 14.38 -5.00
C GLU A 145 -8.55 13.14 -4.16
N ALA A 146 -7.64 12.68 -3.30
CA ALA A 146 -7.92 11.56 -2.41
C ALA A 146 -8.92 11.89 -1.29
N GLU A 147 -8.95 13.14 -0.81
CA GLU A 147 -9.95 13.58 0.16
C GLU A 147 -11.33 13.66 -0.49
N ASP A 148 -11.43 14.21 -1.71
CA ASP A 148 -12.66 14.25 -2.50
C ASP A 148 -13.16 12.83 -2.81
N ALA A 149 -12.25 11.95 -3.29
CA ALA A 149 -12.55 10.55 -3.57
C ALA A 149 -13.09 9.79 -2.36
N LYS A 150 -12.56 10.10 -1.17
CA LYS A 150 -13.02 9.51 0.09
C LYS A 150 -14.43 9.97 0.43
N GLU A 151 -14.74 11.26 0.27
CA GLU A 151 -16.08 11.79 0.53
C GLU A 151 -17.10 11.11 -0.37
N GLU A 152 -16.83 11.04 -1.68
CA GLU A 152 -17.71 10.37 -2.65
C GLU A 152 -17.90 8.87 -2.35
N LEU A 153 -16.84 8.17 -1.92
CA LEU A 153 -16.94 6.77 -1.49
C LEU A 153 -17.84 6.61 -0.26
N LEU A 154 -17.77 7.52 0.70
CA LEU A 154 -18.64 7.48 1.88
C LEU A 154 -20.10 7.74 1.51
N GLU A 155 -20.37 8.69 0.60
CA GLU A 155 -21.71 8.92 0.05
C GLU A 155 -22.23 7.67 -0.68
N LEU A 156 -21.43 7.07 -1.57
CA LEU A 156 -21.76 5.81 -2.25
C LEU A 156 -22.07 4.68 -1.26
N ALA A 157 -21.34 4.59 -0.15
CA ALA A 157 -21.58 3.59 0.88
C ALA A 157 -22.92 3.80 1.62
N GLU A 158 -23.39 5.03 1.73
CA GLU A 158 -24.73 5.36 2.27
C GLU A 158 -25.84 5.02 1.26
N GLU A 159 -25.62 5.29 -0.02
CA GLU A 159 -26.58 4.98 -1.09
C GLU A 159 -26.72 3.48 -1.36
N ARG A 160 -25.65 2.71 -1.18
CA ARG A 160 -25.57 1.26 -1.40
C ARG A 160 -25.54 0.50 -0.07
N PRO A 161 -26.67 0.42 0.67
CA PRO A 161 -26.70 -0.32 1.93
C PRO A 161 -26.34 -1.79 1.67
N ALA A 162 -25.72 -2.42 2.67
CA ALA A 162 -25.24 -3.78 2.64
C ALA A 162 -26.20 -4.70 1.86
N ILE A 163 -25.69 -5.32 0.79
CA ILE A 163 -26.43 -6.40 0.14
C ILE A 163 -26.67 -7.43 1.24
N LYS A 164 -27.94 -7.57 1.67
CA LYS A 164 -28.32 -8.64 2.59
C LYS A 164 -27.82 -9.92 1.92
N LYS A 165 -26.72 -10.50 2.42
CA LYS A 165 -26.25 -11.82 2.01
C LYS A 165 -27.48 -12.69 1.99
N SER A 166 -27.97 -13.00 0.78
CA SER A 166 -29.13 -13.85 0.63
C SER A 166 -28.77 -15.11 1.40
N GLU A 167 -29.56 -15.38 2.43
CA GLU A 167 -29.55 -16.62 3.21
C GLU A 167 -29.21 -17.78 2.25
N PRO A 168 -28.27 -18.67 2.60
CA PRO A 168 -27.93 -19.80 1.74
C PRO A 168 -29.24 -20.45 1.33
N THR A 169 -29.53 -20.40 0.02
CA THR A 169 -30.69 -21.07 -0.53
C THR A 169 -30.61 -22.51 -0.04
N PRO A 170 -31.63 -23.03 0.66
CA PRO A 170 -31.58 -24.38 1.17
C PRO A 170 -31.29 -25.30 -0.01
N GLU A 171 -30.15 -25.97 0.09
CA GLU A 171 -29.73 -27.05 -0.76
C GLU A 171 -30.94 -27.95 -1.03
N PRO A 172 -31.32 -28.20 -2.30
CA PRO A 172 -32.40 -29.13 -2.58
C PRO A 172 -32.01 -30.49 -1.99
N ALA A 173 -32.88 -30.98 -1.12
CA ALA A 173 -32.70 -32.18 -0.31
C ALA A 173 -32.01 -33.33 -1.06
N PRO A 174 -31.06 -34.03 -0.43
CA PRO A 174 -30.44 -35.20 -1.03
C PRO A 174 -31.52 -36.26 -1.27
N GLN A 175 -31.68 -36.66 -2.53
CA GLN A 175 -32.49 -37.81 -2.87
C GLN A 175 -31.86 -39.05 -2.23
N VAL A 176 -32.68 -39.70 -1.41
CA VAL A 176 -32.39 -40.98 -0.76
C VAL A 176 -32.28 -42.05 -1.84
N GLU A 177 -31.07 -42.56 -2.06
CA GLU A 177 -30.87 -43.91 -2.56
C GLU A 177 -30.23 -44.72 -1.42
N GLN A 178 -31.01 -45.66 -0.90
CA GLN A 178 -30.61 -46.60 0.14
C GLN A 178 -29.53 -47.54 -0.41
N ALA A 179 -28.51 -47.88 0.40
CA ALA A 179 -28.31 -49.25 0.88
C ALA A 179 -27.03 -49.42 1.74
N VAL A 180 -27.23 -50.14 2.86
CA VAL A 180 -26.30 -51.03 3.60
C VAL A 180 -25.42 -50.46 4.72
N THR A 181 -25.99 -50.56 5.94
CA THR A 181 -25.48 -51.04 7.25
C THR A 181 -24.06 -51.65 7.27
N GLU A 182 -23.11 -51.22 8.11
CA GLU A 182 -22.79 -51.58 9.52
C GLU A 182 -21.41 -50.90 9.75
N THR A 183 -20.93 -50.41 10.89
CA THR A 183 -21.01 -50.85 12.28
C THR A 183 -20.49 -49.71 13.17
N VAL A 184 -21.04 -49.65 14.37
CA VAL A 184 -20.70 -48.84 15.56
C VAL A 184 -19.20 -48.91 15.92
N THR A 185 -18.57 -47.82 16.39
CA THR A 185 -17.96 -47.69 17.74
C THR A 185 -17.60 -46.22 18.06
N GLU A 186 -18.11 -45.74 19.19
CA GLU A 186 -17.70 -44.53 19.93
C GLU A 186 -16.22 -44.56 20.34
N ALA A 187 -15.55 -43.41 20.38
CA ALA A 187 -14.75 -43.00 21.54
C ALA A 187 -14.36 -41.53 21.43
N GLN A 188 -14.99 -40.70 22.26
CA GLN A 188 -14.34 -39.50 22.79
C GLN A 188 -13.12 -39.94 23.59
N GLN A 189 -11.96 -39.31 23.36
CA GLN A 189 -10.89 -39.28 24.35
C GLN A 189 -10.07 -38.00 24.25
N ASN A 190 -10.05 -37.29 25.38
CA ASN A 190 -9.05 -36.31 25.78
C ASN A 190 -7.64 -36.65 25.27
N VAL A 191 -6.89 -35.64 24.83
CA VAL A 191 -5.44 -35.74 24.71
C VAL A 191 -4.78 -34.57 25.47
N PRO A 192 -3.70 -34.83 26.23
CA PRO A 192 -3.17 -33.93 27.26
C PRO A 192 -2.02 -33.06 26.75
N ALA A 193 -1.62 -32.10 27.59
CA ALA A 193 -0.41 -31.29 27.44
C ALA A 193 0.88 -32.14 27.46
N ALA A 194 1.45 -32.34 26.28
CA ALA A 194 2.85 -32.67 25.94
C ALA A 194 2.89 -32.54 24.40
N GLU A 195 3.70 -31.72 23.73
CA GLU A 195 5.16 -31.66 23.70
C GLU A 195 5.57 -30.32 23.06
N ALA A 196 6.39 -29.52 23.73
CA ALA A 196 6.89 -28.23 23.21
C ALA A 196 8.06 -28.40 22.20
N GLN A 197 8.18 -29.56 21.55
CA GLN A 197 9.27 -29.87 20.61
C GLN A 197 8.82 -29.97 19.14
N THR A 198 7.52 -29.98 18.86
CA THR A 198 7.01 -30.19 17.48
C THR A 198 6.70 -28.91 16.73
N GLY A 199 6.40 -27.80 17.44
CA GLY A 199 6.04 -26.53 16.81
C GLY A 199 7.23 -25.77 16.22
N GLU A 200 8.37 -25.77 16.91
CA GLU A 200 9.59 -25.10 16.42
C GLU A 200 10.15 -25.80 15.17
N GLU A 201 10.19 -27.14 15.16
CA GLU A 201 10.64 -27.93 14.00
C GLU A 201 9.74 -27.73 12.77
N CYS A 202 8.41 -27.68 12.97
CA CYS A 202 7.45 -27.37 11.91
C CYS A 202 7.67 -25.96 11.33
N TYR A 203 7.96 -24.98 12.17
CA TYR A 203 8.21 -23.60 11.73
C TYR A 203 9.52 -23.50 10.96
N GLU A 204 10.58 -24.16 11.42
CA GLU A 204 11.87 -24.21 10.72
C GLU A 204 11.76 -24.90 9.35
N GLU A 205 10.97 -25.98 9.23
CA GLU A 205 10.74 -26.65 7.95
C GLU A 205 10.05 -25.73 6.93
N LYS A 206 9.03 -24.99 7.35
CA LYS A 206 8.34 -24.00 6.50
C LYS A 206 9.26 -22.86 6.09
N LEU A 207 10.05 -22.34 7.02
CA LEU A 207 11.02 -21.28 6.75
C LEU A 207 12.09 -21.74 5.75
N LEU A 208 12.56 -22.98 5.88
CA LEU A 208 13.56 -23.56 4.99
C LEU A 208 12.98 -23.86 3.59
N ALA A 209 11.75 -24.36 3.52
CA ALA A 209 11.04 -24.53 2.25
C ALA A 209 10.88 -23.20 1.50
N PHE A 210 10.48 -22.14 2.20
CA PHE A 210 10.35 -20.80 1.62
C PHE A 210 11.70 -20.27 1.11
N LYS A 211 12.78 -20.40 1.89
CA LYS A 211 14.12 -19.95 1.47
C LYS A 211 14.68 -20.75 0.30
N ASN A 212 14.37 -22.04 0.20
CA ASN A 212 14.74 -22.85 -0.96
C ASN A 212 14.00 -22.41 -2.23
N GLU A 213 12.75 -21.95 -2.10
CA GLU A 213 11.94 -21.51 -3.25
C GLU A 213 12.26 -20.06 -3.67
N MET A 214 12.45 -19.17 -2.69
CA MET A 214 12.54 -17.72 -2.91
C MET A 214 13.97 -17.16 -2.82
N GLY A 215 14.93 -17.96 -2.34
CA GLY A 215 16.33 -17.59 -2.11
C GLY A 215 16.66 -17.38 -0.62
N GLU A 216 17.92 -17.66 -0.23
CA GLU A 216 18.35 -17.62 1.17
C GLU A 216 18.18 -16.24 1.85
N GLU A 217 18.24 -15.16 1.06
CA GLU A 217 18.09 -13.77 1.50
C GLU A 217 16.68 -13.19 1.28
N ALA A 218 15.70 -14.01 0.86
CA ALA A 218 14.35 -13.53 0.65
C ALA A 218 13.74 -13.00 1.96
N PRO A 219 13.21 -11.76 1.98
CA PRO A 219 12.59 -11.20 3.18
C PRO A 219 11.29 -11.94 3.52
N VAL A 220 11.14 -12.30 4.80
CA VAL A 220 9.95 -12.96 5.34
C VAL A 220 9.07 -11.90 6.01
N ILE A 221 7.86 -11.70 5.49
CA ILE A 221 6.92 -10.70 5.98
C ILE A 221 6.30 -11.17 7.31
N TYR A 222 6.05 -10.24 8.24
CA TYR A 222 5.54 -10.53 9.58
C TYR A 222 4.24 -11.37 9.60
N ASP A 223 3.32 -11.10 8.68
CA ASP A 223 2.05 -11.83 8.58
C ASP A 223 2.27 -13.32 8.28
N MET A 224 3.25 -13.64 7.44
CA MET A 224 3.59 -15.00 7.06
C MET A 224 4.25 -15.76 8.21
N ILE A 225 5.06 -15.07 9.03
CA ILE A 225 5.64 -15.63 10.26
C ILE A 225 4.52 -16.03 11.23
N ASN A 226 3.53 -15.16 11.43
CA ASN A 226 2.43 -15.40 12.35
C ASN A 226 1.47 -16.49 11.85
N GLU A 227 1.25 -16.58 10.54
CA GLU A 227 0.51 -17.67 9.92
C GLU A 227 1.20 -19.02 10.16
N TRP A 228 2.49 -19.14 9.85
CA TRP A 228 3.24 -20.38 10.07
C TRP A 228 3.34 -20.75 11.55
N ARG A 229 3.51 -19.78 12.45
CA ARG A 229 3.47 -20.01 13.91
C ARG A 229 2.12 -20.58 14.33
N GLY A 230 1.01 -20.04 13.81
CA GLY A 230 -0.33 -20.56 14.08
C GLY A 230 -0.53 -22.00 13.59
N GLU A 231 -0.09 -22.30 12.36
CA GLU A 231 -0.16 -23.66 11.79
C GLU A 231 0.68 -24.68 12.57
N CYS A 232 1.81 -24.23 13.12
CA CYS A 232 2.72 -25.06 13.92
C CYS A 232 2.39 -25.04 15.42
N GLY A 233 1.28 -24.44 15.84
CA GLY A 233 0.86 -24.40 17.25
C GLY A 233 1.77 -23.57 18.17
N LEU A 234 2.57 -22.68 17.60
CA LEU A 234 3.38 -21.71 18.33
C LEU A 234 2.53 -20.46 18.69
N PRO A 235 2.84 -19.79 19.82
CA PRO A 235 2.15 -18.54 20.18
C PRO A 235 2.42 -17.47 19.12
N ILE A 236 1.37 -16.77 18.72
CA ILE A 236 1.42 -15.60 17.83
C ILE A 236 1.77 -14.38 18.69
N GLU A 237 2.74 -13.58 18.25
CA GLU A 237 3.18 -12.34 18.92
C GLU A 237 2.52 -11.08 18.34
#